data_AF-A0A0F9ERF8-F1
#
_entry.id   AF-A0A0F9ERF8-F1
#
_cell.length_a   1.000
_cell.length_b   1.000
_cell.length_c   1.000
_cell.angle_alpha   90.00
_cell.angle_beta   90.00
_cell.angle_gamma   90.00
#
_symmetry.space_group_name_H-M   'P 1'
#
loop_
_entity.id
_entity.type
_entity.pdbx_description
1 polymer ?
#
loop_
_entity_poly.entity_id
_entity_poly.type
_entity_poly.pdbx_seq_one_letter_code
_entity_poly.pdbx_strand_id
1 'polypeptide(L)'
;MVNFAIKNLEETLNAIFSLNNGFITVKKIRVRLKIEGSNRSKIKFISNSLKLLERSGFLERNGQKRPKSYNISFSRGETSIKDIISHILKEKR
;
A
#
# COMPACT_ATOMS: atom_id res chain seq x y z
N MET A 1 -2.53 11.43 16.27
CA MET A 1 -1.59 11.08 15.17
C MET A 1 -1.80 9.69 14.58
N VAL A 2 -2.09 8.65 15.36
CA VAL A 2 -2.29 7.26 14.88
C VAL A 2 -3.39 7.13 13.81
N ASN A 3 -4.49 7.89 13.97
CA ASN A 3 -5.65 7.80 13.09
C ASN A 3 -5.35 8.21 11.63
N PHE A 4 -4.46 9.18 11.42
CA PHE A 4 -4.15 9.67 10.08
C PHE A 4 -3.28 8.68 9.30
N ALA A 5 -2.30 8.06 9.95
CA ALA A 5 -1.44 7.06 9.31
C ALA A 5 -2.24 5.82 8.90
N ILE A 6 -3.13 5.34 9.79
CA ILE A 6 -4.03 4.21 9.49
C ILE A 6 -4.96 4.53 8.34
N LYS A 7 -5.59 5.72 8.34
CA LYS A 7 -6.46 6.14 7.24
C LYS A 7 -5.74 6.14 5.88
N ASN A 8 -4.50 6.65 5.82
CA ASN A 8 -3.75 6.62 4.57
C ASN A 8 -3.31 5.20 4.17
N LEU A 9 -3.02 4.32 5.13
CA LEU A 9 -2.75 2.91 4.86
C LEU A 9 -3.98 2.21 4.29
N GLU A 10 -5.14 2.44 4.91
CA GLU A 10 -6.43 1.91 4.47
C GLU A 10 -6.81 2.41 3.07
N GLU A 11 -6.67 3.71 2.79
CA GLU A 11 -6.86 4.27 1.44
C GLU A 11 -5.91 3.61 0.43
N THR A 12 -4.66 3.36 0.82
CA THR A 12 -3.66 2.68 -0.03
C THR A 12 -4.07 1.23 -0.29
N LEU A 13 -4.51 0.49 0.72
CA LEU A 13 -4.98 -0.89 0.59
C LEU A 13 -6.23 -0.99 -0.28
N ASN A 14 -7.21 -0.11 -0.09
CA ASN A 14 -8.39 -0.03 -0.96
C ASN A 14 -8.00 0.19 -2.44
N ALA A 15 -7.00 1.06 -2.69
CA ALA A 15 -6.47 1.23 -4.03
C ALA A 15 -5.82 -0.05 -4.57
N ILE A 16 -5.03 -0.76 -3.76
CA ILE A 16 -4.42 -2.04 -4.14
C ILE A 16 -5.50 -3.08 -4.48
N PHE A 17 -6.47 -3.28 -3.58
CA PHE A 17 -7.56 -4.24 -3.74
C PHE A 17 -8.47 -3.95 -4.94
N SER A 18 -8.54 -2.70 -5.38
CA SER A 18 -9.30 -2.31 -6.58
C SER A 18 -8.48 -2.29 -7.88
N LEU A 19 -7.15 -2.47 -7.80
CA LEU A 19 -6.32 -2.66 -8.98
C LEU A 19 -6.31 -4.15 -9.36
N ASN A 20 -6.57 -4.47 -10.63
CA ASN A 20 -6.49 -5.84 -11.15
C ASN A 20 -5.05 -6.36 -11.21
N ASN A 21 -4.90 -7.66 -11.50
CA ASN A 21 -3.63 -8.39 -11.57
C ASN A 21 -2.51 -7.60 -12.27
N GLY A 22 -1.34 -7.59 -11.63
CA GLY A 22 -0.14 -6.90 -12.09
C GLY A 22 0.60 -6.21 -10.95
N PHE A 23 1.77 -5.65 -11.28
CA PHE A 23 2.62 -4.98 -10.31
C PHE A 23 2.00 -3.67 -9.80
N ILE A 24 2.20 -3.38 -8.51
CA ILE A 24 1.77 -2.19 -7.80
C ILE A 24 2.90 -1.16 -7.78
N THR A 25 2.57 0.10 -8.02
CA THR A 25 3.52 1.23 -7.93
C THR A 25 2.85 2.42 -7.24
N VAL A 26 3.67 3.33 -6.70
CA VAL A 26 3.20 4.63 -6.19
C VAL A 26 2.37 5.37 -7.25
N LYS A 27 2.80 5.35 -8.52
CA LYS A 27 2.10 6.02 -9.62
C LYS A 27 0.71 5.41 -9.84
N LYS A 28 0.58 4.08 -9.87
CA LYS A 28 -0.71 3.39 -10.05
C LYS A 28 -1.69 3.75 -8.93
N ILE A 29 -1.24 3.68 -7.68
CA ILE A 29 -2.10 4.02 -6.52
C ILE A 29 -2.50 5.50 -6.56
N ARG A 30 -1.55 6.41 -6.85
CA ARG A 30 -1.82 7.85 -6.96
C ARG A 30 -2.93 8.12 -8.00
N VAL A 31 -2.83 7.53 -9.18
CA VAL A 31 -3.84 7.67 -10.24
C VAL A 31 -5.18 7.09 -9.80
N ARG A 32 -5.18 5.90 -9.17
CA ARG A 32 -6.40 5.24 -8.68
C ARG A 32 -7.14 6.05 -7.62
N LEU A 33 -6.40 6.78 -6.78
CA LEU A 33 -6.91 7.67 -5.74
C LEU A 33 -7.16 9.11 -6.23
N LYS A 34 -6.94 9.40 -7.53
CA LYS A 34 -7.09 10.74 -8.12
C LYS A 34 -6.30 11.83 -7.38
N ILE A 35 -5.11 11.49 -6.89
CA ILE A 35 -4.22 12.43 -6.18
C ILE A 35 -3.37 13.19 -7.19
N GLU A 36 -3.37 14.51 -7.11
CA GLU A 36 -2.54 15.38 -7.96
C GLU A 36 -1.04 15.14 -7.75
N GLY A 37 -0.25 15.35 -8.80
CA GLY A 37 1.21 15.23 -8.75
C GLY A 37 1.88 16.26 -7.83
N SER A 38 1.23 17.41 -7.64
CA SER A 38 1.60 18.50 -6.73
C SER A 38 1.47 18.10 -5.24
N ASN A 39 0.59 17.15 -4.90
CA ASN A 39 0.35 16.73 -3.53
C ASN A 39 1.44 15.77 -3.03
N ARG A 40 2.63 16.33 -2.75
CA ARG A 40 3.81 15.59 -2.30
C ARG A 40 3.59 14.83 -1.00
N SER A 41 2.77 15.38 -0.10
CA SER A 41 2.43 14.75 1.17
C SER A 41 1.69 13.43 0.97
N LYS A 42 0.60 13.41 0.20
CA LYS A 42 -0.15 12.18 -0.10
C LYS A 42 0.70 11.15 -0.86
N ILE A 43 1.54 11.59 -1.80
CA ILE A 43 2.48 10.71 -2.52
C ILE A 43 3.47 10.05 -1.53
N LYS A 44 3.99 10.82 -0.57
CA LYS A 44 4.88 10.31 0.48
C LYS A 44 4.17 9.30 1.37
N PHE A 45 2.90 9.53 1.72
CA PHE A 45 2.10 8.56 2.49
C PHE A 45 1.92 7.24 1.73
N ILE A 46 1.55 7.29 0.44
CA ILE A 46 1.46 6.08 -0.40
C ILE A 46 2.80 5.32 -0.39
N SER A 47 3.91 6.04 -0.60
CA SER A 47 5.23 5.40 -0.60
C SER A 47 5.58 4.77 0.74
N ASN A 48 5.18 5.38 1.86
CA ASN A 48 5.44 4.84 3.19
C ASN A 48 4.55 3.62 3.48
N SER A 49 3.28 3.65 3.08
CA SER A 49 2.36 2.52 3.20
C SER A 49 2.86 1.31 2.40
N LEU A 50 3.33 1.52 1.16
CA LEU A 50 3.92 0.43 0.37
C LEU A 50 5.16 -0.19 1.02
N LYS A 51 6.05 0.64 1.59
CA LYS A 51 7.22 0.14 2.33
C LYS A 51 6.83 -0.61 3.60
N LEU A 52 5.75 -0.20 4.26
CA LEU A 52 5.25 -0.87 5.46
C LEU A 52 4.68 -2.24 5.10
N LEU A 53 3.85 -2.31 4.06
CA LEU A 53 3.32 -3.56 3.54
C LEU A 53 4.42 -4.51 3.05
N GLU A 54 5.48 -3.96 2.43
CA GLU A 54 6.68 -4.72 2.05
C GLU A 54 7.38 -5.34 3.27
N ARG A 55 7.54 -4.56 4.36
CA ARG A 55 8.20 -5.04 5.58
C ARG A 55 7.39 -6.08 6.33
N SER A 56 6.06 -5.96 6.33
CA SER A 56 5.15 -6.92 6.96
C SER A 56 4.77 -8.09 6.03
N GLY A 57 5.48 -8.30 4.91
CA GLY A 57 5.32 -9.48 4.05
C GLY A 57 4.06 -9.51 3.16
N PHE A 58 3.27 -8.43 3.11
CA PHE A 58 2.09 -8.35 2.24
C PHE A 58 2.42 -7.95 0.80
N LEU A 59 3.59 -7.36 0.58
CA LEU A 59 4.11 -7.01 -0.73
C LEU A 59 5.55 -7.48 -0.90
N GLU A 60 5.89 -7.92 -2.10
CA GLU A 60 7.26 -8.28 -2.48
C GLU A 60 7.78 -7.36 -3.57
N ARG A 61 9.07 -7.05 -3.57
CA ARG A 61 9.66 -6.27 -4.66
C ARG A 61 9.78 -7.11 -5.92
N ASN A 62 9.29 -6.56 -7.04
CA ASN A 62 9.36 -7.21 -8.35
C ASN A 62 10.74 -7.05 -9.05
N GLY A 63 11.84 -6.95 -8.28
CA GLY A 63 13.22 -6.84 -8.80
C GLY A 63 13.61 -5.54 -9.53
N GLN A 64 12.66 -4.77 -10.07
CA GLN A 64 12.97 -3.51 -10.75
C GLN A 64 13.46 -2.44 -9.78
N LYS A 65 14.66 -1.92 -10.05
CA LYS A 65 15.30 -0.91 -9.19
C LYS A 65 14.57 0.43 -9.21
N ARG A 66 14.03 0.86 -10.37
CA ARG A 66 13.30 2.13 -10.54
C ARG A 66 12.32 2.09 -11.73
N PRO A 67 11.07 2.58 -11.58
CA PRO A 67 10.41 2.90 -10.31
C PRO A 67 10.18 1.63 -9.48
N LYS A 68 10.14 1.75 -8.14
CA LYS A 68 9.84 0.60 -7.27
C LYS A 68 8.48 0.02 -7.63
N SER A 69 8.47 -1.27 -7.91
CA SER A 69 7.29 -2.05 -8.21
C SER A 69 7.17 -3.23 -7.25
N TYR A 70 5.93 -3.57 -6.94
CA TYR A 70 5.59 -4.55 -5.92
C TYR A 70 4.64 -5.60 -6.49
N ASN A 71 4.85 -6.86 -6.12
CA ASN A 71 3.88 -7.93 -6.29
C ASN A 71 3.10 -8.12 -4.99
N ILE A 72 1.89 -8.64 -5.10
CA ILE A 72 1.04 -8.93 -3.94
C ILE A 72 1.35 -10.35 -3.50
N SER A 73 1.64 -10.52 -2.21
CA SER A 73 1.99 -11.83 -1.62
C SER A 73 0.81 -12.50 -0.91
N PHE A 74 -0.38 -11.87 -0.89
CA PHE A 74 -1.58 -12.39 -0.23
C PHE A 74 -2.71 -12.69 -1.21
N SER A 75 -3.57 -13.65 -0.84
CA SER A 75 -4.80 -13.94 -1.58
C SER A 75 -5.90 -12.95 -1.19
N ARG A 76 -6.43 -12.23 -2.18
CA ARG A 76 -7.48 -11.20 -1.98
C ARG A 76 -8.83 -11.77 -1.52
N GLY A 77 -9.07 -13.06 -1.73
CA GLY A 77 -10.28 -13.74 -1.26
C GLY A 77 -10.21 -14.21 0.20
N GLU A 78 -9.00 -14.35 0.74
CA GLU A 78 -8.77 -14.92 2.07
C GLU A 78 -8.32 -13.86 3.08
N THR A 79 -7.70 -12.78 2.61
CA THR A 79 -7.16 -11.71 3.46
C THR A 79 -7.95 -10.43 3.27
N SER A 80 -8.60 -9.93 4.33
CA SER A 80 -9.28 -8.63 4.29
C SER A 80 -8.35 -7.47 4.63
N ILE A 81 -8.73 -6.26 4.23
CA ILE A 81 -8.01 -5.02 4.60
C ILE A 81 -7.91 -4.86 6.12
N LYS A 82 -8.96 -5.23 6.86
CA LYS A 82 -8.99 -5.15 8.33
C LYS A 82 -7.95 -6.10 8.95
N ASP A 83 -7.80 -7.30 8.40
CA ASP A 83 -6.83 -8.28 8.89
C ASP A 83 -5.41 -7.75 8.72
N ILE A 84 -5.09 -7.21 7.54
CA ILE A 84 -3.79 -6.60 7.24
C ILE A 84 -3.48 -5.45 8.21
N ILE A 85 -4.43 -4.53 8.42
CA ILE A 85 -4.25 -3.41 9.34
C ILE A 85 -4.05 -3.93 10.77
N SER A 86 -4.85 -4.90 11.20
CA SER A 86 -4.75 -5.48 12.54
C SER A 86 -3.38 -6.14 12.78
N HIS A 87 -2.84 -6.84 11.78
CA HIS A 87 -1.54 -7.47 11.83
C HIS A 87 -0.42 -6.43 12.00
N ILE A 88 -0.41 -5.40 11.16
CA ILE A 88 0.58 -4.32 11.20
C ILE A 88 0.53 -3.53 12.53
N LEU A 89 -0.66 -3.37 13.12
CA LEU A 89 -0.80 -2.69 14.41
C LEU A 89 -0.30 -3.54 15.57
N LYS A 90 -0.41 -4.87 15.49
CA LYS A 90 0.11 -5.80 16.49
C LYS A 90 1.64 -5.87 16.46
N GLU A 91 2.25 -5.89 15.28
CA GLU A 91 3.73 -5.87 15.13
C GLU A 91 4.40 -4.60 15.69
N LYS A 92 3.63 -3.53 15.87
CA LYS A 92 4.14 -2.25 16.40
C LYS A 92 4.04 -2.11 17.92
N ARG A 93 3.39 -3.05 18.60
CA ARG A 93 3.33 -3.10 20.07
C ARG A 93 4.44 -3.97 20.60
#